data_AF-A0A519X2L5-F1
#
_entry.id   AF-A0A519X2L5-F1
#
_cell.length_a   1.000
_cell.length_b   1.000
_cell.length_c   1.000
_cell.angle_alpha   90.00
_cell.angle_beta   90.00
_cell.angle_gamma   90.00
#
_symmetry.space_group_name_H-M   'P 1'
#
loop_
_entity.id
_entity.type
_entity.pdbx_description
1 polymer ?
#
loop_
_entity_poly.entity_id
_entity_poly.type
_entity_poly.pdbx_seq_one_letter_code
_entity_poly.pdbx_strand_id
1 'polypeptide(L)'
;MKKSNFYSRFLVAALLPILMFQVGCKEKGYVDAQPVDNSTSLTTLQYLQSKPGVYDSLLFLVDKLGLKETLNDSVVTMFAPSNLSFQIAIKNLNEVRRSQNKPAVFLRDIVSGVAALPRDREKAESDKAHIDTMVSRYVIRKQYLSSDFALGDGLNILSVRFGYPMHGQRLYADGQGWQNGGSEIIEFANTKRSVFVPNWSKTTTSSVNIKTKNGIVHLLRPDHVFGFDEFVRRLTLIPPPKNLTFPDMTLYNSTQPKPAAPPYSVKFNSGYVDGNRSPGERIDKLFDNNVLTKFIADFTEGNNAPTIITYKFFTGPKVANAYTITSANDNHPRDPKSWRLEGSLDGITYVQLDTRQDVKFNSYFETRIYDFPNTVSYGYYRLTILSNAGDGLMQVAEWTLNYREPI
;
A
#
# COMPACT_ATOMS: atom_id res chain seq x y z
N MET A 1 48.31 76.50 23.33
CA MET A 1 48.05 75.69 24.54
C MET A 1 46.60 75.25 24.55
N LYS A 2 46.37 73.96 24.82
CA LYS A 2 45.09 73.24 24.77
C LYS A 2 44.05 73.81 25.75
N LYS A 3 42.78 73.80 25.34
CA LYS A 3 41.64 73.22 26.08
C LYS A 3 40.39 73.31 25.20
N SER A 4 40.17 72.28 24.38
CA SER A 4 38.89 72.07 23.69
C SER A 4 38.38 70.67 24.05
N ASN A 5 37.09 70.60 24.33
CA ASN A 5 36.25 69.40 24.28
C ASN A 5 36.46 68.32 25.34
N PHE A 6 36.11 68.61 26.60
CA PHE A 6 35.91 67.55 27.61
C PHE A 6 34.48 67.46 28.18
N TYR A 7 33.69 68.54 28.20
CA TYR A 7 32.39 68.53 28.88
C TYR A 7 31.15 68.28 28.00
N SER A 8 31.22 68.44 26.66
CA SER A 8 30.04 68.20 25.80
C SER A 8 29.84 66.72 25.40
N ARG A 9 30.85 65.86 25.60
CA ARG A 9 30.78 64.42 25.28
C ARG A 9 30.22 63.56 26.39
N PHE A 10 30.20 64.05 27.64
CA PHE A 10 29.65 63.31 28.78
C PHE A 10 28.15 63.59 29.05
N LEU A 11 27.63 64.74 28.61
CA LEU A 11 26.18 65.01 28.69
C LEU A 11 25.36 64.27 27.63
N VAL A 12 25.95 63.96 26.47
CA VAL A 12 25.29 63.16 25.43
C VAL A 12 25.40 61.65 25.74
N ALA A 13 26.42 61.22 26.50
CA ALA A 13 26.59 59.82 26.89
C ALA A 13 25.72 59.40 28.10
N ALA A 14 25.19 60.34 28.89
CA ALA A 14 24.30 60.05 30.01
C ALA A 14 22.80 60.03 29.64
N LEU A 15 22.41 60.54 28.47
CA LEU A 15 21.02 60.56 27.99
C LEU A 15 20.67 59.39 27.05
N LEU A 16 21.66 58.64 26.55
CA LEU A 16 21.43 57.48 25.69
C LEU A 16 21.05 56.15 26.39
N PRO A 17 21.31 55.89 27.69
CA PRO A 17 20.82 54.66 28.32
C PRO A 17 19.37 54.77 28.81
N ILE A 18 18.80 55.97 28.92
CA ILE A 18 17.46 56.19 29.48
C ILE A 18 16.36 56.11 28.39
N LEU A 19 16.73 56.29 27.11
CA LEU A 19 15.79 56.18 25.99
C LEU A 19 15.60 54.75 25.44
N MET A 20 16.35 53.75 25.92
CA MET A 20 16.22 52.36 25.47
C MET A 20 15.33 51.47 26.38
N PHE A 21 14.74 52.03 27.44
CA PHE A 21 13.96 51.23 28.40
C PHE A 21 12.43 51.35 28.29
N GLN A 22 11.86 52.04 27.29
CA GLN A 22 10.41 52.16 27.16
C GLN A 22 9.86 52.06 25.74
N VAL A 23 10.14 50.95 25.04
CA VAL A 23 9.16 50.32 24.14
C VAL A 23 9.23 48.81 24.32
N GLY A 24 9.15 48.34 25.57
CA GLY A 24 8.61 47.02 25.84
C GLY A 24 7.11 47.12 25.64
N CYS A 25 6.62 46.92 24.41
CA CYS A 25 5.23 46.55 24.23
C CYS A 25 5.06 45.30 25.11
N LYS A 26 4.28 45.39 26.20
CA LYS A 26 3.82 44.18 26.88
C LYS A 26 3.12 43.40 25.77
N GLU A 27 3.77 42.37 25.24
CA GLU A 27 3.06 41.36 24.48
C GLU A 27 1.94 40.94 25.40
N LYS A 28 0.71 41.22 24.97
CA LYS A 28 -0.45 40.60 25.56
C LYS A 28 -0.11 39.12 25.52
N GLY A 29 0.09 38.52 26.70
CA GLY A 29 0.47 37.12 26.81
C GLY A 29 -0.42 36.30 25.89
N TYR A 30 0.14 35.21 25.36
CA TYR A 30 -0.55 34.22 24.53
C TYR A 30 -2.04 34.23 24.85
N VAL A 31 -2.82 34.83 23.96
CA VAL A 31 -4.26 34.66 24.03
C VAL A 31 -4.41 33.18 23.70
N ASP A 32 -4.68 32.35 24.72
CA ASP A 32 -5.28 31.05 24.50
C ASP A 32 -6.46 31.32 23.58
N ALA A 33 -6.28 31.03 22.30
CA ALA A 33 -7.34 31.13 21.33
C ALA A 33 -8.44 30.23 21.90
N GLN A 34 -9.55 30.86 22.31
CA GLN A 34 -10.71 30.12 22.78
C GLN A 34 -10.98 29.02 21.75
N PRO A 35 -11.14 27.75 22.18
CA PRO A 35 -11.31 26.66 21.23
C PRO A 35 -12.45 27.04 20.29
N VAL A 36 -12.13 27.23 19.01
CA VAL A 36 -13.14 27.49 18.00
C VAL A 36 -14.04 26.28 18.01
N ASP A 37 -15.30 26.47 18.38
CA ASP A 37 -16.30 25.41 18.33
C ASP A 37 -16.51 25.04 16.86
N ASN A 38 -15.72 24.07 16.37
CA ASN A 38 -15.77 23.56 15.01
C ASN A 38 -16.97 22.61 14.81
N SER A 39 -18.10 22.90 15.46
CA SER A 39 -19.32 22.10 15.35
C SER A 39 -20.27 22.65 14.28
N THR A 40 -21.01 21.73 13.66
CA THR A 40 -22.05 22.03 12.68
C THR A 40 -23.26 21.13 12.89
N SER A 41 -24.44 21.65 12.57
CA SER A 41 -25.70 20.89 12.60
C SER A 41 -25.87 19.95 11.39
N LEU A 42 -24.98 20.04 10.40
CA LEU A 42 -24.97 19.21 9.20
C LEU A 42 -24.48 17.79 9.49
N THR A 43 -25.00 16.78 8.78
CA THR A 43 -24.39 15.44 8.76
C THR A 43 -23.00 15.47 8.12
N THR A 44 -22.18 14.44 8.30
CA THR A 44 -20.87 14.34 7.66
C THR A 44 -20.97 14.48 6.13
N LEU A 45 -21.96 13.82 5.51
CA LEU A 45 -22.23 13.97 4.08
C LEU A 45 -22.57 15.42 3.69
N GLN A 46 -23.49 16.06 4.42
CA GLN A 46 -23.93 17.44 4.16
C GLN A 46 -22.80 18.46 4.38
N TYR A 47 -21.96 18.25 5.40
CA TYR A 47 -20.79 19.09 5.64
C TYR A 47 -19.85 19.06 4.44
N LEU A 48 -19.51 17.88 3.91
CA LEU A 48 -18.66 17.76 2.72
C LEU A 48 -19.31 18.41 1.49
N GLN A 49 -20.62 18.24 1.29
CA GLN A 49 -21.38 18.87 0.21
C GLN A 49 -21.43 20.41 0.31
N SER A 50 -21.34 20.96 1.52
CA SER A 50 -21.32 22.42 1.74
C SER A 50 -20.02 23.10 1.26
N LYS A 51 -19.03 22.33 0.81
CA LYS A 51 -17.71 22.80 0.35
C LYS A 51 -17.50 22.50 -1.14
N PRO A 52 -18.24 23.17 -2.04
CA PRO A 52 -18.13 22.94 -3.49
C PRO A 52 -16.71 23.21 -3.98
N GLY A 53 -16.20 22.37 -4.90
CA GLY A 53 -14.84 22.52 -5.43
C GLY A 53 -13.75 21.90 -4.57
N VAL A 54 -14.07 21.44 -3.34
CA VAL A 54 -13.08 20.90 -2.40
C VAL A 54 -13.14 19.38 -2.32
N TYR A 55 -14.34 18.78 -2.26
CA TYR A 55 -14.52 17.33 -2.02
C TYR A 55 -15.31 16.62 -3.12
N ASP A 56 -15.49 17.22 -4.29
CA ASP A 56 -16.37 16.68 -5.34
C ASP A 56 -15.98 15.27 -5.80
N SER A 57 -14.68 14.99 -5.92
CA SER A 57 -14.16 13.67 -6.31
C SER A 57 -14.44 12.61 -5.25
N LEU A 58 -14.31 12.98 -3.98
CA LEU A 58 -14.67 12.11 -2.86
C LEU A 58 -16.18 11.86 -2.85
N LEU A 59 -16.99 12.92 -2.97
CA LEU A 59 -18.46 12.84 -2.98
C LEU A 59 -18.97 12.01 -4.18
N PHE A 60 -18.34 12.14 -5.34
CA PHE A 60 -18.61 11.31 -6.51
C PHE A 60 -18.39 9.82 -6.20
N LEU A 61 -17.28 9.46 -5.56
CA LEU A 61 -17.02 8.07 -5.20
C LEU A 61 -17.93 7.56 -4.10
N VAL A 62 -18.23 8.39 -3.09
CA VAL A 62 -19.18 8.07 -2.02
C VAL A 62 -20.56 7.73 -2.60
N ASP A 63 -21.00 8.48 -3.62
CA ASP A 63 -22.22 8.17 -4.37
C ASP A 63 -22.10 6.85 -5.13
N LYS A 64 -21.09 6.72 -6.00
CA LYS A 64 -20.96 5.56 -6.89
C LYS A 64 -20.70 4.23 -6.19
N LEU A 65 -20.14 4.27 -4.99
CA LEU A 65 -19.83 3.08 -4.20
C LEU A 65 -20.85 2.80 -3.09
N GLY A 66 -21.92 3.60 -2.97
CA GLY A 66 -22.97 3.36 -1.99
C GLY A 66 -22.54 3.63 -0.54
N LEU A 67 -21.72 4.66 -0.30
CA LEU A 67 -21.30 5.10 1.04
C LEU A 67 -22.11 6.29 1.56
N LYS A 68 -23.10 6.78 0.80
CA LYS A 68 -23.93 7.94 1.19
C LYS A 68 -24.62 7.75 2.54
N GLU A 69 -25.35 6.65 2.72
CA GLU A 69 -26.05 6.34 3.98
C GLU A 69 -25.07 6.23 5.15
N THR A 70 -23.88 5.66 4.91
CA THR A 70 -22.81 5.59 5.92
C THR A 70 -22.40 6.99 6.40
N LEU A 71 -22.22 7.95 5.50
CA LEU A 71 -21.83 9.32 5.87
C LEU A 71 -23.00 10.18 6.35
N ASN A 72 -24.24 9.81 6.05
CA ASN A 72 -25.41 10.57 6.45
C ASN A 72 -26.00 10.13 7.80
N ASP A 73 -26.04 8.82 8.04
CA ASP A 73 -26.86 8.23 9.12
C ASP A 73 -26.03 7.51 10.18
N SER A 74 -24.85 7.00 9.81
CA SER A 74 -24.00 6.22 10.73
C SER A 74 -23.05 7.11 11.54
N VAL A 75 -22.63 6.59 12.70
CA VAL A 75 -21.63 7.22 13.56
C VAL A 75 -20.22 6.91 13.05
N VAL A 76 -19.56 7.92 12.46
CA VAL A 76 -18.28 7.75 11.76
C VAL A 76 -17.25 8.83 12.09
N THR A 77 -15.98 8.52 11.81
CA THR A 77 -14.89 9.48 11.70
C THR A 77 -14.40 9.50 10.26
N MET A 78 -14.39 10.67 9.63
CA MET A 78 -13.98 10.86 8.25
C MET A 78 -12.61 11.54 8.20
N PHE A 79 -11.63 10.92 7.55
CA PHE A 79 -10.38 11.56 7.17
C PHE A 79 -10.49 12.04 5.72
N ALA A 80 -10.91 13.28 5.50
CA ALA A 80 -11.35 13.78 4.20
C ALA A 80 -10.18 14.18 3.27
N PRO A 81 -9.88 13.42 2.20
CA PRO A 81 -9.00 13.90 1.13
C PRO A 81 -9.69 14.95 0.26
N SER A 82 -8.94 15.95 -0.19
CA SER A 82 -9.45 16.99 -1.10
C SER A 82 -9.40 16.55 -2.58
N ASN A 83 -10.02 17.33 -3.47
CA ASN A 83 -9.96 17.14 -4.92
C ASN A 83 -8.51 17.03 -5.45
N LEU A 84 -7.57 17.78 -4.88
CA LEU A 84 -6.16 17.74 -5.27
C LEU A 84 -5.55 16.35 -5.05
N SER A 85 -5.95 15.66 -3.99
CA SER A 85 -5.49 14.28 -3.69
C SER A 85 -5.86 13.30 -4.80
N PHE A 86 -7.04 13.45 -5.40
CA PHE A 86 -7.50 12.61 -6.51
C PHE A 86 -6.85 13.00 -7.85
N GLN A 87 -6.66 14.31 -8.08
CA GLN A 87 -5.99 14.82 -9.27
C GLN A 87 -4.55 14.29 -9.38
N ILE A 88 -3.79 14.33 -8.28
CA ILE A 88 -2.43 13.78 -8.23
C ILE A 88 -2.44 12.27 -8.51
N ALA A 89 -3.35 11.52 -7.87
CA ALA A 89 -3.45 10.08 -8.04
C ALA A 89 -3.74 9.67 -9.50
N ILE A 90 -4.73 10.31 -10.14
CA ILE A 90 -5.10 10.05 -11.54
C ILE A 90 -4.02 10.52 -12.51
N LYS A 91 -3.35 11.65 -12.23
CA LYS A 91 -2.21 12.12 -13.02
C LYS A 91 -1.10 11.08 -13.02
N ASN A 92 -0.67 10.62 -11.85
CA ASN A 92 0.39 9.62 -11.70
C ASN A 92 0.03 8.30 -12.42
N LEU A 93 -1.24 7.85 -12.34
CA LEU A 93 -1.71 6.68 -13.08
C LEU A 93 -1.60 6.88 -14.59
N ASN A 94 -2.04 8.02 -15.10
CA ASN A 94 -2.02 8.31 -16.53
C ASN A 94 -0.61 8.52 -17.08
N GLU A 95 0.35 8.96 -16.26
CA GLU A 95 1.78 8.98 -16.61
C GLU A 95 2.31 7.56 -16.84
N VAL A 96 2.00 6.61 -15.95
CA VAL A 96 2.37 5.19 -16.14
C VAL A 96 1.66 4.57 -17.34
N ARG A 97 0.39 4.91 -17.58
CA ARG A 97 -0.32 4.41 -18.75
C ARG A 97 0.28 4.93 -20.05
N ARG A 98 0.66 6.22 -20.09
CA ARG A 98 1.33 6.83 -21.24
C ARG A 98 2.66 6.15 -21.55
N SER A 99 3.48 5.83 -20.55
CA SER A 99 4.75 5.10 -20.77
C SER A 99 4.55 3.67 -21.29
N GLN A 100 3.35 3.10 -21.11
CA GLN A 100 2.93 1.80 -21.65
C GLN A 100 2.13 1.91 -22.96
N ASN A 101 2.09 3.08 -23.63
CA ASN A 101 1.27 3.35 -24.81
C ASN A 101 -0.23 3.06 -24.63
N LYS A 102 -0.74 3.23 -23.40
CA LYS A 102 -2.16 3.06 -23.07
C LYS A 102 -2.88 4.41 -23.03
N PRO A 103 -4.17 4.47 -23.42
CA PRO A 103 -4.97 5.70 -23.33
C PRO A 103 -5.17 6.12 -21.87
N ALA A 104 -5.33 7.42 -21.63
CA ALA A 104 -5.66 7.95 -20.32
C ALA A 104 -7.01 7.42 -19.83
N VAL A 105 -7.16 7.30 -18.51
CA VAL A 105 -8.39 6.92 -17.82
C VAL A 105 -8.77 7.96 -16.78
N PHE A 106 -10.06 8.06 -16.51
CA PHE A 106 -10.60 8.97 -15.51
C PHE A 106 -11.28 8.18 -14.38
N LEU A 107 -11.40 8.82 -13.22
CA LEU A 107 -12.00 8.21 -12.03
C LEU A 107 -13.40 7.63 -12.29
N ARG A 108 -14.19 8.31 -13.13
CA ARG A 108 -15.53 7.86 -13.55
C ARG A 108 -15.51 6.55 -14.35
N ASP A 109 -14.48 6.33 -15.16
CA ASP A 109 -14.37 5.15 -16.00
C ASP A 109 -13.98 3.95 -15.14
N ILE A 110 -13.02 4.16 -14.23
CA ILE A 110 -12.51 3.15 -13.31
C ILE A 110 -13.63 2.66 -12.37
N VAL A 111 -14.35 3.57 -11.72
CA VAL A 111 -15.40 3.20 -10.75
C VAL A 111 -16.66 2.63 -11.42
N SER A 112 -16.82 2.79 -12.73
CA SER A 112 -17.94 2.16 -13.45
C SER A 112 -17.89 0.63 -13.34
N GLY A 113 -16.68 0.07 -13.30
CA GLY A 113 -16.46 -1.38 -13.35
C GLY A 113 -16.88 -2.03 -14.66
N VAL A 114 -17.10 -1.23 -15.71
CA VAL A 114 -17.55 -1.71 -17.02
C VAL A 114 -16.42 -1.56 -18.03
N ALA A 115 -16.21 -2.61 -18.83
CA ALA A 115 -15.35 -2.58 -20.00
C ALA A 115 -16.12 -2.98 -21.26
N ALA A 116 -15.78 -2.34 -22.39
CA ALA A 116 -16.40 -2.62 -23.68
C ALA A 116 -16.05 -4.04 -24.18
N LEU A 117 -14.78 -4.43 -24.06
CA LEU A 117 -14.31 -5.73 -24.50
C LEU A 117 -14.49 -6.78 -23.39
N PRO A 118 -15.01 -8.00 -23.70
CA PRO A 118 -15.18 -9.06 -22.71
C PRO A 118 -13.92 -9.40 -21.93
N ARG A 119 -12.75 -9.40 -22.59
CA ARG A 119 -11.44 -9.67 -21.98
C ARG A 119 -11.03 -8.68 -20.88
N ASP A 120 -11.59 -7.48 -20.89
CA ASP A 120 -11.25 -6.40 -19.95
C ASP A 120 -12.26 -6.29 -18.79
N ARG A 121 -13.34 -7.09 -18.79
CA ARG A 121 -14.42 -6.98 -17.79
C ARG A 121 -13.95 -7.35 -16.39
N GLU A 122 -13.22 -8.46 -16.25
CA GLU A 122 -12.63 -8.87 -14.98
C GLU A 122 -11.69 -7.78 -14.45
N LYS A 123 -10.96 -7.11 -15.33
CA LYS A 123 -10.12 -5.96 -14.96
C LYS A 123 -10.93 -4.81 -14.43
N ALA A 124 -11.96 -4.39 -15.15
CA ALA A 124 -12.78 -3.26 -14.74
C ALA A 124 -13.47 -3.52 -13.38
N GLU A 125 -14.00 -4.72 -13.18
CA GLU A 125 -14.58 -5.14 -11.89
C GLU A 125 -13.57 -5.09 -10.75
N SER A 126 -12.35 -5.60 -10.99
CA SER A 126 -11.25 -5.58 -10.01
C SER A 126 -10.80 -4.15 -9.69
N ASP A 127 -10.61 -3.31 -10.71
CA ASP A 127 -10.25 -1.90 -10.57
C ASP A 127 -11.30 -1.15 -9.72
N LYS A 128 -12.59 -1.36 -9.98
CA LYS A 128 -13.68 -0.80 -9.19
C LYS A 128 -13.61 -1.25 -7.72
N ALA A 129 -13.38 -2.53 -7.46
CA ALA A 129 -13.24 -3.06 -6.10
C ALA A 129 -12.03 -2.45 -5.36
N HIS A 130 -10.95 -2.13 -6.08
CA HIS A 130 -9.82 -1.40 -5.51
C HIS A 130 -10.14 0.05 -5.16
N ILE A 131 -10.89 0.76 -6.00
CA ILE A 131 -11.39 2.09 -5.64
C ILE A 131 -12.27 2.00 -4.38
N ASP A 132 -13.16 1.03 -4.28
CA ASP A 132 -14.00 0.81 -3.09
C ASP A 132 -13.18 0.60 -1.81
N THR A 133 -12.18 -0.30 -1.89
CA THR A 133 -11.26 -0.55 -0.79
C THR A 133 -10.51 0.73 -0.38
N MET A 134 -10.01 1.50 -1.34
CA MET A 134 -9.21 2.70 -1.05
C MET A 134 -10.04 3.83 -0.47
N VAL A 135 -11.26 4.07 -0.96
CA VAL A 135 -12.18 5.08 -0.39
C VAL A 135 -12.57 4.70 1.03
N SER A 136 -12.89 3.42 1.27
CA SER A 136 -13.33 2.94 2.56
C SER A 136 -12.33 3.20 3.69
N ARG A 137 -11.02 3.23 3.38
CA ARG A 137 -9.95 3.50 4.36
C ARG A 137 -10.06 4.88 5.01
N TYR A 138 -10.71 5.84 4.35
CA TYR A 138 -10.89 7.19 4.87
C TYR A 138 -12.13 7.35 5.77
N VAL A 139 -12.95 6.31 5.88
CA VAL A 139 -14.17 6.29 6.70
C VAL A 139 -13.98 5.27 7.81
N ILE A 140 -13.94 5.72 9.06
CA ILE A 140 -13.67 4.92 10.24
C ILE A 140 -14.95 4.79 11.07
N ARG A 141 -15.20 3.58 11.61
CA ARG A 141 -16.35 3.38 12.51
C ARG A 141 -16.12 4.10 13.83
N LYS A 142 -17.19 4.61 14.45
CA LYS A 142 -17.16 5.39 15.71
C LYS A 142 -16.60 6.80 15.50
N GLN A 143 -16.77 7.62 16.53
CA GLN A 143 -16.20 8.97 16.61
C GLN A 143 -14.87 8.92 17.34
N TYR A 144 -13.85 9.50 16.71
CA TYR A 144 -12.52 9.66 17.27
C TYR A 144 -12.10 11.12 17.14
N LEU A 145 -11.91 11.77 18.28
CA LEU A 145 -11.26 13.07 18.38
C LEU A 145 -9.73 12.89 18.28
N SER A 146 -9.02 13.97 18.01
CA SER A 146 -7.55 14.00 18.05
C SER A 146 -7.00 13.50 19.40
N SER A 147 -7.67 13.80 20.51
CA SER A 147 -7.31 13.35 21.86
C SER A 147 -7.32 11.84 22.03
N ASP A 148 -8.13 11.11 21.26
CA ASP A 148 -8.19 9.64 21.32
C ASP A 148 -6.92 8.99 20.75
N PHE A 149 -6.17 9.74 19.93
CA PHE A 149 -4.89 9.31 19.33
C PHE A 149 -3.67 9.74 20.14
N ALA A 150 -3.86 10.26 21.37
CA ALA A 150 -2.82 10.86 22.18
C ALA A 150 -1.94 9.88 22.97
N LEU A 151 -2.39 8.64 23.15
CA LEU A 151 -1.77 7.69 24.07
C LEU A 151 -0.70 6.84 23.38
N GLY A 152 0.47 6.73 24.02
CA GLY A 152 1.54 5.82 23.60
C GLY A 152 1.93 6.02 22.13
N ASP A 153 1.89 4.93 21.37
CA ASP A 153 2.23 4.89 19.96
C ASP A 153 1.08 5.31 19.02
N GLY A 154 -0.06 5.76 19.57
CA GLY A 154 -1.28 6.08 18.83
C GLY A 154 -2.35 5.00 18.98
N LEU A 155 -3.29 4.95 18.03
CA LEU A 155 -4.45 4.06 18.07
C LEU A 155 -4.66 3.36 16.72
N ASN A 156 -4.77 2.04 16.78
CA ASN A 156 -5.26 1.21 15.67
C ASN A 156 -6.78 1.38 15.52
N ILE A 157 -7.21 1.65 14.30
CA ILE A 157 -8.60 1.92 13.94
C ILE A 157 -9.00 1.11 12.71
N LEU A 158 -10.30 0.82 12.57
CA LEU A 158 -10.82 -0.02 11.49
C LEU A 158 -11.71 0.77 10.54
N SER A 159 -11.46 0.61 9.24
CA SER A 159 -12.31 1.18 8.20
C SER A 159 -13.73 0.62 8.23
N VAL A 160 -14.69 1.39 7.68
CA VAL A 160 -16.11 1.05 7.72
C VAL A 160 -16.46 -0.21 6.94
N ARG A 161 -15.80 -0.44 5.79
CA ARG A 161 -15.89 -1.68 5.03
C ARG A 161 -14.64 -2.53 5.25
N PHE A 162 -14.82 -3.85 5.21
CA PHE A 162 -13.76 -4.88 5.28
C PHE A 162 -12.91 -4.92 6.57
N GLY A 163 -13.17 -4.04 7.54
CA GLY A 163 -12.38 -3.96 8.78
C GLY A 163 -10.89 -3.78 8.49
N TYR A 164 -10.54 -2.95 7.49
CA TYR A 164 -9.16 -2.76 7.11
C TYR A 164 -8.41 -1.99 8.21
N PRO A 165 -7.25 -2.46 8.68
CA PRO A 165 -6.51 -1.81 9.74
C PRO A 165 -5.85 -0.52 9.26
N MET A 166 -6.20 0.57 9.93
CA MET A 166 -5.62 1.90 9.81
C MET A 166 -5.02 2.29 11.17
N HIS A 167 -4.23 3.35 11.20
CA HIS A 167 -3.65 3.86 12.43
C HIS A 167 -3.71 5.38 12.48
N GLY A 168 -3.92 5.94 13.67
CA GLY A 168 -3.81 7.38 13.92
C GLY A 168 -2.89 7.65 15.10
N GLN A 169 -2.06 8.68 15.01
CA GLN A 169 -1.25 9.18 16.12
C GLN A 169 -1.37 10.69 16.21
N ARG A 170 -1.64 11.21 17.40
CA ARG A 170 -1.66 12.66 17.59
C ARG A 170 -0.23 13.20 17.61
N LEU A 171 0.00 14.24 16.84
CA LEU A 171 1.23 15.04 16.84
C LEU A 171 0.87 16.53 16.97
N TYR A 172 1.88 17.38 17.12
CA TYR A 172 1.73 18.83 17.03
C TYR A 172 2.62 19.32 15.90
N ALA A 173 2.10 20.23 15.07
CA ALA A 173 2.91 20.90 14.06
C ALA A 173 3.98 21.78 14.73
N ASP A 174 5.07 22.06 14.01
CA ASP A 174 6.05 23.03 14.49
C ASP A 174 5.46 24.45 14.47
N GLY A 175 5.63 25.19 15.57
CA GLY A 175 5.36 26.63 15.66
C GLY A 175 6.67 27.41 15.42
N GLN A 176 6.59 28.68 15.03
CA GLN A 176 7.74 29.57 14.80
C GLN A 176 8.82 29.43 15.91
N GLY A 177 9.89 28.66 15.65
CA GLY A 177 11.00 28.44 16.58
C GLY A 177 10.76 27.41 17.70
N TRP A 178 9.62 26.71 17.73
CA TRP A 178 9.25 25.75 18.77
C TRP A 178 8.75 24.42 18.16
N GLN A 179 9.57 23.37 18.32
CA GLN A 179 9.18 22.01 17.96
C GLN A 179 7.97 21.59 18.79
N ASN A 180 6.92 21.09 18.13
CA ASN A 180 5.64 20.70 18.74
C ASN A 180 4.83 21.83 19.42
N GLY A 181 5.15 23.10 19.18
CA GLY A 181 4.41 24.25 19.75
C GLY A 181 3.24 24.76 18.90
N GLY A 182 2.98 24.14 17.74
CA GLY A 182 1.97 24.55 16.77
C GLY A 182 0.65 23.79 16.88
N SER A 183 -0.16 23.85 15.82
CA SER A 183 -1.51 23.27 15.79
C SER A 183 -1.50 21.74 15.95
N GLU A 184 -2.50 21.22 16.66
CA GLU A 184 -2.74 19.79 16.80
C GLU A 184 -3.05 19.14 15.43
N ILE A 185 -2.41 18.01 15.15
CA ILE A 185 -2.61 17.21 13.94
C ILE A 185 -2.69 15.72 14.27
N ILE A 186 -3.23 14.93 13.35
CA ILE A 186 -3.19 13.47 13.40
C ILE A 186 -2.32 12.98 12.25
N GLU A 187 -1.27 12.21 12.55
CA GLU A 187 -0.63 11.33 11.58
C GLU A 187 -1.55 10.14 11.33
N PHE A 188 -2.10 10.06 10.13
CA PHE A 188 -3.01 9.00 9.69
C PHE A 188 -2.29 8.06 8.73
N ALA A 189 -2.35 6.76 9.01
CA ALA A 189 -1.54 5.76 8.31
C ALA A 189 -2.36 4.60 7.75
N ASN A 190 -2.06 4.26 6.50
CA ASN A 190 -2.35 2.95 5.93
C ASN A 190 -1.29 1.96 6.42
N THR A 191 -1.70 1.06 7.31
CA THR A 191 -0.80 0.04 7.90
C THR A 191 -0.31 -0.99 6.90
N LYS A 192 -0.98 -1.12 5.74
CA LYS A 192 -0.79 -2.23 4.78
C LYS A 192 -0.92 -3.61 5.43
N ARG A 193 -1.68 -3.72 6.53
CA ARG A 193 -1.78 -4.92 7.39
C ARG A 193 -0.42 -5.39 7.95
N SER A 194 0.60 -4.53 7.92
CA SER A 194 1.90 -4.82 8.50
C SER A 194 1.90 -4.40 9.97
N VAL A 195 2.50 -5.21 10.83
CA VAL A 195 2.81 -4.81 12.22
C VAL A 195 4.05 -3.91 12.30
N PHE A 196 4.83 -3.81 11.22
CA PHE A 196 6.05 -3.02 11.18
C PHE A 196 5.75 -1.60 10.66
N VAL A 197 5.87 -0.61 11.54
CA VAL A 197 5.65 0.82 11.24
C VAL A 197 6.42 1.33 10.02
N PRO A 198 7.68 0.91 9.74
CA PRO A 198 8.39 1.32 8.53
C PRO A 198 7.70 0.97 7.21
N ASN A 199 6.81 -0.02 7.20
CA ASN A 199 6.06 -0.41 6.01
C ASN A 199 4.80 0.44 5.79
N TRP A 200 4.39 1.20 6.81
CA TRP A 200 3.16 1.99 6.76
C TRP A 200 3.31 3.19 5.84
N SER A 201 2.23 3.54 5.14
CA SER A 201 2.17 4.77 4.36
C SER A 201 1.37 5.81 5.14
N LYS A 202 1.96 6.98 5.35
CA LYS A 202 1.49 7.99 6.33
C LYS A 202 1.15 9.29 5.62
N THR A 203 0.18 10.01 6.18
CA THR A 203 -0.14 11.42 5.87
C THR A 203 -0.49 12.13 7.16
N THR A 204 -0.54 13.46 7.15
CA THR A 204 -1.04 14.24 8.29
C THR A 204 -2.30 15.03 7.94
N THR A 205 -3.05 15.42 8.97
CA THR A 205 -4.21 16.31 8.84
C THR A 205 -3.80 17.77 8.74
N SER A 206 -4.61 18.58 8.05
CA SER A 206 -4.53 20.04 8.05
C SER A 206 -5.45 20.67 9.10
N SER A 207 -6.53 19.98 9.48
CA SER A 207 -7.47 20.41 10.51
C SER A 207 -8.11 19.18 11.16
N VAL A 208 -8.39 19.26 12.45
CA VAL A 208 -8.95 18.15 13.25
C VAL A 208 -10.20 18.59 14.00
N ASN A 209 -10.98 17.62 14.47
CA ASN A 209 -12.11 17.80 15.38
C ASN A 209 -13.28 18.64 14.84
N ILE A 210 -13.57 18.58 13.53
CA ILE A 210 -14.78 19.19 13.01
C ILE A 210 -15.96 18.28 13.37
N LYS A 211 -16.81 18.74 14.28
CA LYS A 211 -17.94 17.96 14.79
C LYS A 211 -19.15 18.15 13.90
N THR A 212 -19.61 17.06 13.30
CA THR A 212 -20.85 17.01 12.50
C THR A 212 -21.96 16.32 13.31
N LYS A 213 -23.20 16.39 12.83
CA LYS A 213 -24.37 15.81 13.51
C LYS A 213 -24.20 14.33 13.87
N ASN A 214 -23.56 13.55 13.01
CA ASN A 214 -23.38 12.11 13.17
C ASN A 214 -21.91 11.68 13.33
N GLY A 215 -20.93 12.59 13.29
CA GLY A 215 -19.53 12.15 13.21
C GLY A 215 -18.49 13.23 13.47
N ILE A 216 -17.22 12.82 13.39
CA ILE A 216 -16.06 13.74 13.40
C ILE A 216 -15.44 13.75 12.01
N VAL A 217 -15.04 14.93 11.55
CA VAL A 217 -14.30 15.11 10.30
C VAL A 217 -12.91 15.68 10.62
N HIS A 218 -11.89 14.99 10.11
CA HIS A 218 -10.50 15.44 10.08
C HIS A 218 -10.12 15.70 8.63
N LEU A 219 -9.60 16.88 8.32
CA LEU A 219 -9.22 17.24 6.97
C LEU A 219 -7.79 16.79 6.71
N LEU A 220 -7.57 16.03 5.65
CA LEU A 220 -6.20 15.66 5.25
C LEU A 220 -5.50 16.87 4.62
N ARG A 221 -4.17 16.87 4.65
CA ARG A 221 -3.41 17.89 3.96
C ARG A 221 -3.59 17.80 2.43
N PRO A 222 -3.51 18.92 1.70
CA PRO A 222 -3.68 18.92 0.24
C PRO A 222 -2.65 18.11 -0.55
N ASP A 223 -1.46 17.87 0.03
CA ASP A 223 -0.37 17.08 -0.55
C ASP A 223 -0.56 15.55 -0.43
N HIS A 224 -1.57 15.10 0.34
CA HIS A 224 -1.93 13.69 0.43
C HIS A 224 -2.41 13.15 -0.92
N VAL A 225 -1.90 12.00 -1.34
CA VAL A 225 -2.34 11.31 -2.57
C VAL A 225 -3.43 10.28 -2.24
N PHE A 226 -4.55 10.33 -2.96
CA PHE A 226 -5.64 9.36 -2.76
C PHE A 226 -5.12 7.92 -2.96
N GLY A 227 -5.47 7.03 -2.02
CA GLY A 227 -5.01 5.65 -2.02
C GLY A 227 -3.59 5.44 -1.48
N PHE A 228 -2.99 6.49 -0.89
CA PHE A 228 -1.62 6.47 -0.37
C PHE A 228 -0.63 6.11 -1.50
N ASP A 229 0.33 5.23 -1.24
CA ASP A 229 1.29 4.72 -2.22
C ASP A 229 0.77 3.51 -3.03
N GLU A 230 -0.50 3.12 -2.85
CA GLU A 230 -1.05 1.92 -3.50
C GLU A 230 -1.90 2.20 -4.74
N PHE A 231 -2.36 3.43 -4.97
CA PHE A 231 -3.34 3.75 -6.02
C PHE A 231 -2.89 3.30 -7.40
N VAL A 232 -1.71 3.75 -7.84
CA VAL A 232 -1.17 3.40 -9.17
C VAL A 232 -0.94 1.90 -9.24
N ARG A 233 -0.24 1.33 -8.24
CA ARG A 233 0.09 -0.10 -8.18
C ARG A 233 -1.16 -0.98 -8.31
N ARG A 234 -2.22 -0.65 -7.58
CA ARG A 234 -3.51 -1.36 -7.60
C ARG A 234 -4.26 -1.25 -8.92
N LEU A 235 -4.00 -0.25 -9.76
CA LEU A 235 -4.74 -0.07 -11.01
C LEU A 235 -3.92 -0.46 -12.25
N THR A 236 -2.59 -0.58 -12.09
CA THR A 236 -1.68 -0.99 -13.16
C THR A 236 -1.25 -2.44 -13.07
N LEU A 237 -1.13 -2.98 -11.85
CA LEU A 237 -0.72 -4.38 -11.64
C LEU A 237 -1.92 -5.32 -11.40
N ILE A 238 -3.15 -4.77 -11.31
CA ILE A 238 -4.36 -5.53 -10.99
C ILE A 238 -5.45 -5.30 -12.07
N PRO A 239 -6.22 -6.31 -12.54
CA PRO A 239 -6.27 -7.69 -12.10
C PRO A 239 -4.88 -8.27 -12.26
N PRO A 240 -4.37 -9.02 -11.27
CA PRO A 240 -3.22 -9.82 -11.55
C PRO A 240 -3.55 -10.62 -12.82
N PRO A 241 -2.57 -10.95 -13.66
CA PRO A 241 -2.81 -11.92 -14.71
C PRO A 241 -3.55 -13.11 -14.09
N LYS A 242 -4.57 -13.62 -14.77
CA LYS A 242 -5.50 -14.61 -14.24
C LYS A 242 -4.72 -15.76 -13.61
N ASN A 243 -4.90 -15.96 -12.31
CA ASN A 243 -4.21 -17.01 -11.59
C ASN A 243 -4.73 -18.38 -12.04
N LEU A 244 -3.82 -19.20 -12.56
CA LEU A 244 -4.13 -20.55 -13.04
C LEU A 244 -3.93 -21.59 -11.92
N THR A 245 -3.02 -21.33 -10.99
CA THR A 245 -2.56 -22.24 -9.95
C THR A 245 -3.59 -22.44 -8.84
N PHE A 246 -4.17 -21.37 -8.28
CA PHE A 246 -5.08 -21.48 -7.13
C PHE A 246 -6.42 -22.14 -7.44
N PRO A 247 -7.09 -21.86 -8.58
CA PRO A 247 -8.29 -22.60 -8.96
C PRO A 247 -7.99 -24.10 -9.15
N ASP A 248 -6.84 -24.43 -9.73
CA ASP A 248 -6.39 -25.82 -9.92
C ASP A 248 -6.12 -26.52 -8.58
N MET A 249 -5.43 -25.84 -7.66
CA MET A 249 -5.20 -26.29 -6.28
C MET A 249 -6.48 -26.45 -5.47
N THR A 250 -7.44 -25.54 -5.64
CA THR A 250 -8.75 -25.61 -4.99
C THR A 250 -9.49 -26.87 -5.45
N LEU A 251 -9.50 -27.13 -6.77
CA LEU A 251 -10.11 -28.35 -7.30
C LEU A 251 -9.39 -29.60 -6.77
N TYR A 252 -8.07 -29.63 -6.83
CA TYR A 252 -7.26 -30.74 -6.30
C TYR A 252 -7.58 -31.02 -4.82
N ASN A 253 -7.64 -29.99 -3.98
CA ASN A 253 -7.93 -30.12 -2.55
C ASN A 253 -9.37 -30.58 -2.26
N SER A 254 -10.32 -30.24 -3.15
CA SER A 254 -11.73 -30.65 -3.02
C SER A 254 -12.03 -32.05 -3.59
N THR A 255 -11.14 -32.61 -4.42
CA THR A 255 -11.38 -33.88 -5.13
C THR A 255 -11.36 -35.08 -4.16
N GLN A 256 -12.32 -36.00 -4.33
CA GLN A 256 -12.41 -37.25 -3.57
C GLN A 256 -12.58 -38.47 -4.51
N PRO A 257 -11.78 -39.55 -4.35
CA PRO A 257 -10.67 -39.68 -3.42
C PRO A 257 -9.50 -38.76 -3.79
N LYS A 258 -8.78 -38.24 -2.78
CA LYS A 258 -7.64 -37.35 -3.02
C LYS A 258 -6.55 -38.07 -3.81
N PRO A 259 -6.01 -37.49 -4.90
CA PRO A 259 -4.93 -38.12 -5.65
C PRO A 259 -3.70 -38.37 -4.77
N ALA A 260 -2.98 -39.47 -5.04
CA ALA A 260 -1.87 -39.92 -4.19
C ALA A 260 -0.66 -38.98 -4.19
N ALA A 261 -0.43 -38.23 -5.28
CA ALA A 261 0.68 -37.29 -5.41
C ALA A 261 0.14 -35.85 -5.53
N PRO A 262 0.72 -34.88 -4.79
CA PRO A 262 0.39 -33.48 -4.99
C PRO A 262 0.81 -32.99 -6.38
N PRO A 263 0.17 -31.92 -6.89
CA PRO A 263 0.50 -31.33 -8.20
C PRO A 263 1.81 -30.53 -8.18
N TYR A 264 2.67 -30.73 -7.19
CA TYR A 264 3.93 -30.00 -7.05
C TYR A 264 5.03 -30.87 -6.46
N SER A 265 6.27 -30.50 -6.74
CA SER A 265 7.46 -31.10 -6.14
C SER A 265 8.61 -30.10 -6.09
N VAL A 266 9.54 -30.31 -5.16
CA VAL A 266 10.78 -29.55 -5.07
C VAL A 266 11.96 -30.50 -5.06
N LYS A 267 13.03 -30.12 -5.75
CA LYS A 267 14.31 -30.82 -5.74
C LYS A 267 15.41 -29.80 -5.47
N PHE A 268 16.35 -30.15 -4.61
CA PHE A 268 17.57 -29.39 -4.38
C PHE A 268 18.66 -30.41 -4.07
N ASN A 269 19.71 -30.47 -4.89
CA ASN A 269 20.65 -31.61 -4.86
C ASN A 269 19.93 -32.99 -4.97
N SER A 270 20.69 -34.08 -4.94
CA SER A 270 20.15 -35.44 -5.06
C SER A 270 19.48 -35.97 -3.78
N GLY A 271 19.24 -35.14 -2.76
CA GLY A 271 18.79 -35.62 -1.44
C GLY A 271 17.97 -34.65 -0.58
N TYR A 272 17.52 -33.51 -1.11
CA TYR A 272 16.66 -32.62 -0.33
C TYR A 272 15.32 -33.27 0.00
N VAL A 273 14.90 -33.12 1.25
CA VAL A 273 13.61 -33.53 1.77
C VAL A 273 12.82 -32.30 2.17
N ASP A 274 11.65 -32.12 1.57
CA ASP A 274 10.73 -31.02 1.87
C ASP A 274 10.35 -31.00 3.35
N GLY A 275 10.48 -29.83 3.99
CA GLY A 275 10.23 -29.66 5.43
C GLY A 275 11.39 -30.00 6.35
N ASN A 276 12.54 -30.44 5.83
CA ASN A 276 13.72 -30.75 6.66
C ASN A 276 14.26 -29.53 7.43
N ARG A 277 14.13 -28.33 6.86
CA ARG A 277 14.51 -27.08 7.53
C ARG A 277 13.48 -26.62 8.56
N SER A 278 12.21 -26.76 8.24
CA SER A 278 11.11 -26.38 9.12
C SER A 278 9.86 -27.15 8.69
N PRO A 279 9.26 -27.99 9.55
CA PRO A 279 8.10 -28.81 9.19
C PRO A 279 6.86 -27.99 8.76
N GLY A 280 6.77 -26.73 9.18
CA GLY A 280 5.68 -25.82 8.86
C GLY A 280 5.88 -24.97 7.59
N GLU A 281 7.08 -24.97 7.02
CA GLU A 281 7.49 -24.07 5.92
C GLU A 281 7.86 -24.87 4.67
N ARG A 282 6.97 -25.78 4.32
CA ARG A 282 7.07 -26.75 3.23
C ARG A 282 6.61 -26.17 1.89
N ILE A 283 6.86 -26.90 0.80
CA ILE A 283 6.53 -26.45 -0.56
C ILE A 283 5.04 -26.14 -0.78
N ASP A 284 4.12 -26.74 0.00
CA ASP A 284 2.69 -26.44 -0.08
C ASP A 284 2.38 -24.96 0.18
N LYS A 285 3.26 -24.26 0.92
CA LYS A 285 3.13 -22.82 1.20
C LYS A 285 3.25 -21.95 -0.03
N LEU A 286 3.91 -22.44 -1.10
CA LEU A 286 3.98 -21.70 -2.36
C LEU A 286 2.65 -21.61 -3.11
N PHE A 287 1.64 -22.38 -2.68
CA PHE A 287 0.41 -22.63 -3.41
C PHE A 287 -0.84 -22.57 -2.52
N ASP A 288 -0.74 -21.98 -1.33
CA ASP A 288 -1.82 -21.93 -0.33
C ASP A 288 -2.64 -20.63 -0.35
N ASN A 289 -2.28 -19.69 -1.24
CA ASN A 289 -2.90 -18.38 -1.37
C ASN A 289 -2.83 -17.54 -0.08
N ASN A 290 -1.74 -17.71 0.66
CA ASN A 290 -1.46 -16.98 1.88
C ASN A 290 -0.03 -16.46 1.87
N VAL A 291 0.12 -15.19 1.48
CA VAL A 291 1.44 -14.52 1.47
C VAL A 291 2.13 -14.46 2.84
N LEU A 292 1.43 -14.74 3.95
CA LEU A 292 2.00 -14.73 5.30
C LEU A 292 2.69 -16.05 5.67
N THR A 293 2.47 -17.13 4.91
CA THR A 293 3.20 -18.39 5.00
C THR A 293 4.35 -18.40 3.99
N LYS A 294 5.34 -19.26 4.21
CA LYS A 294 6.51 -19.36 3.31
C LYS A 294 7.02 -20.78 3.18
N PHE A 295 7.61 -21.05 2.03
CA PHE A 295 8.49 -22.18 1.80
C PHE A 295 9.92 -21.77 2.13
N ILE A 296 10.66 -22.63 2.82
CA ILE A 296 12.09 -22.47 3.07
C ILE A 296 12.88 -23.72 2.66
N ALA A 297 14.01 -23.51 2.00
CA ALA A 297 14.90 -24.57 1.58
C ALA A 297 16.36 -24.20 1.76
N ASP A 298 17.21 -25.22 1.75
CA ASP A 298 18.64 -25.04 1.56
C ASP A 298 18.94 -24.43 0.21
N PHE A 299 19.97 -23.59 0.19
CA PHE A 299 20.45 -22.96 -1.03
C PHE A 299 21.98 -22.91 -1.04
N THR A 300 22.57 -23.23 -2.19
CA THR A 300 24.02 -23.10 -2.39
C THR A 300 24.24 -22.47 -3.75
N GLU A 301 24.73 -21.24 -3.75
CA GLU A 301 25.07 -20.53 -4.99
C GLU A 301 26.29 -21.21 -5.65
N GLY A 302 26.24 -21.44 -6.96
CA GLY A 302 27.43 -21.79 -7.75
C GLY A 302 27.84 -23.27 -7.89
N ASN A 303 26.97 -24.26 -7.63
CA ASN A 303 27.37 -25.69 -7.67
C ASN A 303 26.51 -26.63 -8.55
N ASN A 304 25.97 -26.19 -9.68
CA ASN A 304 25.07 -27.02 -10.53
C ASN A 304 23.86 -27.62 -9.80
N ALA A 305 23.49 -27.05 -8.64
CA ALA A 305 22.51 -27.58 -7.71
C ALA A 305 21.37 -26.57 -7.46
N PRO A 306 20.63 -26.15 -8.50
CA PRO A 306 19.56 -25.18 -8.31
C PRO A 306 18.42 -25.78 -7.48
N THR A 307 17.67 -24.92 -6.78
CA THR A 307 16.37 -25.32 -6.23
C THR A 307 15.36 -25.33 -7.37
N ILE A 308 14.85 -26.52 -7.67
CA ILE A 308 13.92 -26.76 -8.77
C ILE A 308 12.54 -27.01 -8.20
N ILE A 309 11.62 -26.08 -8.41
CA ILE A 309 10.21 -26.20 -8.03
C ILE A 309 9.44 -26.55 -9.30
N THR A 310 8.67 -27.65 -9.28
CA THR A 310 7.86 -28.09 -10.42
C THR A 310 6.39 -28.11 -10.02
N TYR A 311 5.54 -27.53 -10.85
CA TYR A 311 4.09 -27.59 -10.76
C TYR A 311 3.51 -28.35 -11.96
N LYS A 312 2.60 -29.29 -11.72
CA LYS A 312 1.88 -30.08 -12.72
C LYS A 312 0.39 -29.75 -12.60
N PHE A 313 -0.19 -29.16 -13.65
CA PHE A 313 -1.61 -28.84 -13.66
C PHE A 313 -2.47 -30.10 -13.52
N PHE A 314 -3.32 -30.11 -12.50
CA PHE A 314 -4.26 -31.18 -12.21
C PHE A 314 -5.41 -31.22 -13.24
N THR A 315 -5.88 -30.05 -13.69
CA THR A 315 -6.97 -29.88 -14.67
C THR A 315 -6.51 -29.97 -16.13
N GLY A 316 -5.29 -30.44 -16.38
CA GLY A 316 -4.70 -30.54 -17.71
C GLY A 316 -3.93 -29.28 -18.15
N PRO A 317 -3.21 -29.36 -19.30
CA PRO A 317 -2.29 -28.33 -19.75
C PRO A 317 -2.90 -26.93 -19.84
N LYS A 318 -2.13 -25.91 -19.43
CA LYS A 318 -2.54 -24.50 -19.50
C LYS A 318 -1.50 -23.67 -20.25
N VAL A 319 -1.95 -22.63 -20.92
CA VAL A 319 -1.08 -21.55 -21.41
C VAL A 319 -0.87 -20.59 -20.25
N ALA A 320 0.34 -20.54 -19.71
CA ALA A 320 0.78 -19.47 -18.82
C ALA A 320 1.72 -18.55 -19.60
N ASN A 321 1.53 -17.24 -19.48
CA ASN A 321 2.36 -16.21 -20.11
C ASN A 321 2.68 -15.07 -19.13
N ALA A 322 2.34 -15.26 -17.86
CA ALA A 322 2.84 -14.48 -16.75
C ALA A 322 3.03 -15.39 -15.53
N TYR A 323 3.89 -15.01 -14.61
CA TYR A 323 3.99 -15.65 -13.30
C TYR A 323 4.25 -14.60 -12.22
N THR A 324 3.95 -14.93 -10.96
CA THR A 324 4.31 -14.08 -9.83
C THR A 324 5.22 -14.79 -8.85
N ILE A 325 6.11 -14.04 -8.20
CA ILE A 325 6.86 -14.49 -7.02
C ILE A 325 6.62 -13.47 -5.91
N THR A 326 6.33 -13.94 -4.71
CA THR A 326 6.16 -13.10 -3.52
C THR A 326 7.30 -13.34 -2.54
N SER A 327 7.99 -12.28 -2.10
CA SER A 327 9.01 -12.35 -1.05
C SER A 327 8.40 -12.74 0.31
N ALA A 328 9.17 -13.44 1.13
CA ALA A 328 8.68 -13.89 2.44
C ALA A 328 8.87 -12.83 3.54
N ASN A 329 8.77 -13.22 4.82
CA ASN A 329 8.67 -12.32 5.97
C ASN A 329 9.92 -12.23 6.85
N ASP A 330 11.01 -12.87 6.46
CA ASP A 330 12.11 -13.19 7.38
C ASP A 330 13.42 -12.52 6.98
N ASN A 331 14.07 -12.93 5.88
CA ASN A 331 15.36 -12.33 5.51
C ASN A 331 15.55 -12.09 4.00
N HIS A 332 15.71 -10.84 3.57
CA HIS A 332 15.87 -10.48 2.16
C HIS A 332 17.02 -11.19 1.40
N PRO A 333 18.21 -11.42 1.99
CA PRO A 333 19.26 -12.26 1.44
C PRO A 333 18.82 -13.67 0.98
N ARG A 334 17.70 -14.21 1.51
CA ARG A 334 17.14 -15.51 1.12
C ARG A 334 16.17 -15.43 -0.06
N ASP A 335 15.74 -14.24 -0.45
CA ASP A 335 14.81 -14.07 -1.56
C ASP A 335 15.48 -14.47 -2.90
N PRO A 336 14.74 -15.06 -3.86
CA PRO A 336 15.28 -15.36 -5.17
C PRO A 336 15.82 -14.12 -5.89
N LYS A 337 17.02 -14.25 -6.48
CA LYS A 337 17.70 -13.20 -7.24
C LYS A 337 17.71 -13.49 -8.73
N SER A 338 17.95 -14.75 -9.11
CA SER A 338 18.00 -15.18 -10.51
C SER A 338 17.36 -16.55 -10.67
N TRP A 339 16.63 -16.76 -11.76
CA TRP A 339 15.95 -18.02 -12.04
C TRP A 339 15.61 -18.18 -13.53
N ARG A 340 15.21 -19.41 -13.89
CA ARG A 340 14.57 -19.72 -15.17
C ARG A 340 13.17 -20.26 -14.93
N LEU A 341 12.23 -19.87 -15.79
CA LEU A 341 10.93 -20.52 -15.92
C LEU A 341 10.95 -21.39 -17.16
N GLU A 342 10.46 -22.62 -17.03
CA GLU A 342 10.48 -23.62 -18.08
C GLU A 342 9.12 -24.34 -18.16
N GLY A 343 8.72 -24.75 -19.36
CA GLY A 343 7.49 -25.51 -19.63
C GLY A 343 7.80 -26.89 -20.19
N SER A 344 6.96 -27.87 -19.86
CA SER A 344 7.10 -29.23 -20.38
C SER A 344 5.74 -29.89 -20.64
N LEU A 345 5.69 -30.69 -21.71
CA LEU A 345 4.53 -31.49 -22.09
C LEU A 345 4.52 -32.85 -21.39
N ASP A 346 5.69 -33.42 -21.15
CA ASP A 346 5.91 -34.80 -20.68
C ASP A 346 6.46 -34.86 -19.24
N GLY A 347 6.88 -33.73 -18.66
CA GLY A 347 7.53 -33.65 -17.37
C GLY A 347 9.00 -34.09 -17.38
N ILE A 348 9.57 -34.37 -18.55
CA ILE A 348 10.94 -34.86 -18.76
C ILE A 348 11.74 -33.82 -19.54
N THR A 349 11.24 -33.41 -20.71
CA THR A 349 11.88 -32.44 -21.59
C THR A 349 11.30 -31.07 -21.33
N TYR A 350 12.15 -30.12 -20.93
CA TYR A 350 11.74 -28.76 -20.58
C TYR A 350 12.26 -27.75 -21.61
N VAL A 351 11.39 -26.84 -22.01
CA VAL A 351 11.70 -25.68 -22.86
C VAL A 351 11.74 -24.46 -21.96
N GLN A 352 12.80 -23.67 -22.06
CA GLN A 352 12.88 -22.40 -21.34
C GLN A 352 11.87 -21.39 -21.90
N LEU A 353 11.07 -20.81 -21.01
CA LEU A 353 10.04 -19.81 -21.33
C LEU A 353 10.45 -18.40 -20.89
N ASP A 354 11.16 -18.28 -19.76
CA ASP A 354 11.63 -17.00 -19.26
C ASP A 354 12.94 -17.17 -18.47
N THR A 355 13.69 -16.07 -18.34
CA THR A 355 14.84 -15.98 -17.44
C THR A 355 14.93 -14.60 -16.81
N ARG A 356 15.23 -14.57 -15.51
CA ARG A 356 15.44 -13.33 -14.75
C ARG A 356 16.77 -13.40 -14.02
N GLN A 357 17.43 -12.26 -13.92
CA GLN A 357 18.70 -12.08 -13.24
C GLN A 357 18.65 -10.82 -12.38
N ASP A 358 19.39 -10.84 -11.28
CA ASP A 358 19.61 -9.69 -10.38
C ASP A 358 18.32 -8.99 -9.91
N VAL A 359 17.24 -9.76 -9.74
CA VAL A 359 16.00 -9.23 -9.19
C VAL A 359 16.20 -8.99 -7.68
N LYS A 360 15.78 -7.80 -7.24
CA LYS A 360 15.77 -7.42 -5.83
C LYS A 360 14.35 -7.17 -5.33
N PHE A 361 13.94 -7.86 -4.27
CA PHE A 361 12.75 -7.51 -3.50
C PHE A 361 13.13 -6.45 -2.45
N ASN A 362 12.35 -5.37 -2.38
CA ASN A 362 12.59 -4.20 -1.53
C ASN A 362 11.69 -4.17 -0.30
N SER A 363 10.71 -5.07 -0.20
CA SER A 363 9.82 -5.20 0.94
C SER A 363 9.44 -6.65 1.16
N TYR A 364 9.13 -7.01 2.41
CA TYR A 364 8.50 -8.30 2.73
C TYR A 364 7.11 -8.37 2.11
N PHE A 365 6.68 -9.58 1.72
CA PHE A 365 5.39 -9.82 1.07
C PHE A 365 5.21 -9.04 -0.25
N GLU A 366 6.31 -8.66 -0.90
CA GLU A 366 6.28 -7.99 -2.19
C GLU A 366 6.04 -9.02 -3.29
N THR A 367 4.83 -9.00 -3.86
CA THR A 367 4.52 -9.76 -5.07
C THR A 367 5.02 -9.01 -6.30
N ARG A 368 5.85 -9.68 -7.10
CA ARG A 368 6.27 -9.22 -8.43
C ARG A 368 5.67 -10.07 -9.51
N ILE A 369 5.30 -9.42 -10.61
CA ILE A 369 4.70 -10.04 -11.79
C ILE A 369 5.74 -10.02 -12.91
N TYR A 370 5.87 -11.14 -13.61
CA TYR A 370 6.80 -11.32 -14.71
C TYR A 370 6.02 -11.85 -15.92
N ASP A 371 5.92 -11.01 -16.95
CA ASP A 371 5.32 -11.38 -18.23
C ASP A 371 6.37 -12.00 -19.15
N PHE A 372 5.97 -13.02 -19.91
CA PHE A 372 6.82 -13.70 -20.88
C PHE A 372 6.00 -14.17 -22.09
N PRO A 373 6.57 -14.20 -23.30
CA PRO A 373 5.86 -14.66 -24.48
C PRO A 373 5.67 -16.19 -24.40
N ASN A 374 4.41 -16.64 -24.37
CA ASN A 374 4.07 -18.05 -24.54
C ASN A 374 2.64 -18.20 -25.05
N THR A 375 2.47 -19.05 -26.06
CA THR A 375 1.17 -19.48 -26.60
C THR A 375 0.97 -20.99 -26.51
N VAL A 376 1.99 -21.73 -26.07
CA VAL A 376 1.97 -23.19 -25.96
C VAL A 376 1.40 -23.59 -24.60
N SER A 377 0.45 -24.53 -24.60
CA SER A 377 -0.10 -25.09 -23.36
C SER A 377 0.82 -26.18 -22.82
N TYR A 378 1.33 -26.01 -21.61
CA TYR A 378 2.16 -27.01 -20.93
C TYR A 378 1.43 -27.65 -19.76
N GLY A 379 1.66 -28.95 -19.55
CA GLY A 379 1.15 -29.69 -18.38
C GLY A 379 2.02 -29.45 -17.14
N TYR A 380 3.30 -29.15 -17.35
CA TYR A 380 4.29 -28.95 -16.32
C TYR A 380 4.96 -27.59 -16.49
N TYR A 381 5.17 -26.89 -15.39
CA TYR A 381 5.97 -25.69 -15.31
C TYR A 381 7.00 -25.84 -14.21
N ARG A 382 8.20 -25.34 -14.46
CA ARG A 382 9.35 -25.48 -13.57
C ARG A 382 10.02 -24.14 -13.33
N LEU A 383 10.16 -23.78 -12.06
CA LEU A 383 10.91 -22.63 -11.60
C LEU A 383 12.25 -23.13 -11.03
N THR A 384 13.32 -22.83 -11.75
CA THR A 384 14.69 -23.22 -11.39
C THR A 384 15.40 -22.00 -10.80
N ILE A 385 15.57 -21.95 -9.48
CA ILE A 385 16.28 -20.85 -8.78
C ILE A 385 17.78 -21.05 -8.94
N LEU A 386 18.44 -20.07 -9.57
CA LEU A 386 19.87 -20.09 -9.91
C LEU A 386 20.73 -19.37 -8.87
N SER A 387 20.20 -18.34 -8.23
CA SER A 387 20.85 -17.59 -7.15
C SER A 387 19.82 -16.91 -6.26
N ASN A 388 20.14 -16.69 -4.99
CA ASN A 388 19.42 -15.80 -4.08
C ASN A 388 20.25 -14.53 -3.80
N ALA A 389 19.80 -13.70 -2.86
CA ALA A 389 20.44 -12.44 -2.51
C ALA A 389 21.60 -12.56 -1.50
N GLY A 390 22.15 -13.76 -1.28
CA GLY A 390 23.42 -13.97 -0.55
C GLY A 390 23.35 -14.77 0.75
N ASP A 391 22.32 -15.59 0.96
CA ASP A 391 22.18 -16.47 2.14
C ASP A 391 22.36 -17.96 1.76
N GLY A 392 22.65 -18.82 2.74
CA GLY A 392 22.67 -20.28 2.54
C GLY A 392 21.28 -20.93 2.50
N LEU A 393 20.22 -20.14 2.69
CA LEU A 393 18.83 -20.56 2.59
C LEU A 393 18.10 -19.77 1.51
N MET A 394 17.04 -20.36 0.97
CA MET A 394 16.12 -19.70 0.05
C MET A 394 14.71 -19.71 0.64
N GLN A 395 14.00 -18.59 0.49
CA GLN A 395 12.62 -18.44 0.96
C GLN A 395 11.73 -17.85 -0.15
N VAL A 396 10.49 -18.31 -0.23
CA VAL A 396 9.45 -17.70 -1.09
C VAL A 396 8.09 -17.87 -0.40
N ALA A 397 7.28 -16.81 -0.41
CA ALA A 397 5.93 -16.85 0.14
C ALA A 397 4.96 -17.53 -0.84
N GLU A 398 4.94 -17.07 -2.10
CA GLU A 398 4.00 -17.56 -3.11
C GLU A 398 4.67 -17.63 -4.49
N TRP A 399 4.30 -18.64 -5.27
CA TRP A 399 4.62 -18.71 -6.70
C TRP A 399 3.37 -19.12 -7.49
N THR A 400 2.94 -18.24 -8.40
CA THR A 400 1.72 -18.48 -9.18
C THR A 400 2.00 -18.42 -10.67
N LEU A 401 1.39 -19.34 -11.42
CA LEU A 401 1.35 -19.31 -12.88
C LEU A 401 0.07 -18.61 -13.29
N ASN A 402 0.19 -17.72 -14.28
CA ASN A 402 -0.88 -16.82 -14.65
C ASN A 402 -1.03 -16.70 -16.16
N TYR A 403 -2.24 -16.32 -16.58
CA TYR A 403 -2.56 -16.01 -17.96
C TYR A 403 -3.01 -14.56 -18.12
N ARG A 404 -2.47 -13.90 -19.13
CA ARG A 404 -2.89 -12.58 -19.57
C ARG A 404 -3.31 -12.69 -21.02
N GLU A 405 -4.52 -12.27 -21.33
CA GLU A 405 -4.98 -12.15 -22.71
C GLU A 405 -3.98 -11.28 -23.52
N PRO A 406 -3.48 -11.77 -24.67
CA PRO A 406 -2.72 -10.93 -25.59
C PRO A 406 -3.55 -9.69 -25.98
N ILE A 407 -2.93 -8.51 -25.95
CA ILE A 407 -3.61 -7.21 -26.18
C ILE A 407 -4.07 -7.08 -27.63
#